data_AF-A0A9R0HT66-F1
#
_entry.id   AF-A0A9R0HT66-F1
#
_cell.length_a   1.000
_cell.length_b   1.000
_cell.length_c   1.000
_cell.angle_alpha   90.00
_cell.angle_beta   90.00
_cell.angle_gamma   90.00
#
_symmetry.space_group_name_H-M   'P 1'
#
loop_
_entity.id
_entity.type
_entity.pdbx_description
1 polymer ?
#
loop_
_entity_poly.entity_id
_entity_poly.type
_entity_poly.pdbx_seq_one_letter_code
_entity_poly.pdbx_strand_id
1 'polypeptide(L)'
;MIPMIPWFKGFEGKVELSPTDLSDNTQYLISGVIAKFDCKSRRVTITELPIGLWTHEYKSWLDEQQWIQSVKDLSESSGKIHLEVTLSNDAWLADEGYLMKKLELIRTFSLSDMHASNPCGNVVKYENPLEIIMDFASFRLAYYIKRKADLLADINSKLMSNMSDIENFIGITSRSSKGIKHWMSKLKESPETAKLSNLSDLLYDKLKMINKDDFVKRATENDVVTLLGRAVTLRQSPRIRGQNNLSEDDYLALETVCNALKKVSAAISKIRELCTRRNDLKRRLSQLQKEDGLSLWLKDLDQLELCFKVQCEEEVECQSSKREAMAQRIRGLKRKAGFNR
;
A
#
# COMPACT_ATOMS: atom_id res chain seq x y z
N MET A 1 23.01 11.35 -15.84
CA MET A 1 22.69 10.08 -15.15
C MET A 1 23.99 9.37 -14.83
N ILE A 2 24.01 8.54 -13.78
CA ILE A 2 25.19 7.77 -13.38
C ILE A 2 25.18 6.44 -14.18
N PRO A 3 26.30 6.00 -14.76
CA PRO A 3 26.38 4.68 -15.41
C PRO A 3 25.96 3.56 -14.46
N MET A 4 25.20 2.59 -14.96
CA MET A 4 24.72 1.46 -14.19
C MET A 4 25.51 0.21 -14.52
N ILE A 5 25.91 -0.52 -13.49
CA ILE A 5 26.51 -1.85 -13.62
C ILE A 5 25.45 -2.91 -13.33
N PRO A 6 25.48 -4.08 -13.99
CA PRO A 6 24.59 -5.19 -13.67
C PRO A 6 24.69 -5.57 -12.19
N TRP A 7 23.54 -5.76 -11.55
CA TRP A 7 23.45 -6.14 -10.15
C TRP A 7 22.47 -7.30 -9.99
N PHE A 8 22.84 -8.27 -9.15
CA PHE A 8 22.07 -9.49 -8.92
C PHE A 8 21.79 -9.63 -7.43
N LYS A 9 20.51 -9.77 -7.06
CA LYS A 9 20.09 -9.90 -5.66
C LYS A 9 20.70 -11.15 -5.03
N GLY A 10 21.46 -10.96 -3.96
CA GLY A 10 22.05 -12.05 -3.16
C GLY A 10 23.34 -12.64 -3.72
N PHE A 11 23.86 -12.13 -4.85
CA PHE A 11 25.15 -12.52 -5.41
C PHE A 11 26.29 -11.85 -4.64
N GLU A 12 27.25 -12.64 -4.15
CA GLU A 12 28.40 -12.15 -3.38
C GLU A 12 29.68 -12.05 -4.21
N GLY A 13 29.62 -12.41 -5.50
CA GLY A 13 30.74 -12.31 -6.43
C GLY A 13 30.97 -10.90 -6.96
N LYS A 14 31.90 -10.78 -7.91
CA LYS A 14 32.31 -9.48 -8.49
C LYS A 14 31.77 -9.31 -9.90
N VAL A 15 31.30 -8.10 -10.20
CA VAL A 15 30.92 -7.68 -11.55
C VAL A 15 31.80 -6.48 -11.93
N GLU A 16 32.65 -6.65 -12.93
CA GLU A 16 33.62 -5.64 -13.37
C GLU A 16 33.49 -5.40 -14.87
N LEU A 17 33.83 -4.20 -15.33
CA LEU A 17 33.90 -3.91 -16.78
C LEU A 17 35.02 -4.74 -17.41
N SER A 18 34.74 -5.36 -18.55
CA SER A 18 35.77 -6.15 -19.24
C SER A 18 36.87 -5.25 -19.79
N PRO A 19 38.16 -5.55 -19.54
CA PRO A 19 39.28 -4.76 -20.05
C PRO A 19 39.42 -4.82 -21.58
N THR A 20 38.72 -5.75 -22.25
CA THR A 20 38.69 -5.88 -23.72
C THR A 20 37.69 -4.94 -24.40
N ASP A 21 36.83 -4.26 -23.64
CA ASP A 21 35.82 -3.34 -24.17
C ASP A 21 36.37 -1.91 -24.13
N LEU A 22 36.94 -1.47 -25.26
CA LEU A 22 37.58 -0.17 -25.40
C LEU A 22 36.66 0.89 -26.04
N SER A 23 35.44 0.54 -26.45
CA SER A 23 34.55 1.47 -27.17
C SER A 23 33.17 1.68 -26.56
N ASP A 24 32.53 0.67 -25.93
CA ASP A 24 31.07 0.77 -25.67
C ASP A 24 30.61 0.37 -24.25
N ASN A 25 31.49 -0.08 -23.34
CA ASN A 25 31.14 -0.47 -21.95
C ASN A 25 29.94 -1.46 -21.85
N THR A 26 29.84 -2.36 -22.82
CA THR A 26 28.77 -3.35 -22.94
C THR A 26 29.14 -4.72 -22.38
N GLN A 27 30.44 -5.01 -22.19
CA GLN A 27 30.91 -6.29 -21.69
C GLN A 27 31.37 -6.23 -20.24
N TYR A 28 30.93 -7.20 -19.46
CA TYR A 28 31.21 -7.34 -18.04
C TYR A 28 31.80 -8.72 -17.74
N LEU A 29 32.72 -8.77 -16.79
CA LEU A 29 33.23 -9.99 -16.20
C LEU A 29 32.49 -10.25 -14.89
N ILE A 30 31.76 -11.38 -14.84
CA ILE A 30 31.08 -11.87 -13.65
C ILE A 30 31.95 -12.98 -13.05
N SER A 31 32.48 -12.72 -11.86
CA SER A 31 33.37 -13.63 -11.16
C SER A 31 32.71 -14.21 -9.92
N GLY A 32 32.82 -15.52 -9.74
CA GLY A 32 32.50 -16.20 -8.48
C GLY A 32 33.49 -15.86 -7.36
N VAL A 33 33.48 -16.64 -6.28
CA VAL A 33 34.34 -16.40 -5.12
C VAL A 33 35.06 -17.68 -4.71
N ILE A 34 36.40 -17.59 -4.67
CA ILE A 34 37.26 -18.51 -3.94
C ILE A 34 37.50 -17.93 -2.55
N ALA A 35 36.95 -18.56 -1.51
CA ALA A 35 37.12 -18.09 -0.13
C ALA A 35 38.48 -18.47 0.46
N LYS A 36 39.05 -19.61 0.05
CA LYS A 36 40.32 -20.14 0.56
C LYS A 36 41.07 -20.91 -0.51
N PHE A 37 42.39 -20.78 -0.52
CA PHE A 37 43.29 -21.62 -1.30
C PHE A 37 44.41 -22.15 -0.38
N ASP A 38 44.51 -23.48 -0.27
CA ASP A 38 45.55 -24.16 0.50
C ASP A 38 46.61 -24.72 -0.44
N CYS A 39 47.77 -24.07 -0.45
CA CYS A 39 48.91 -24.45 -1.29
C CYS A 39 49.51 -25.82 -0.92
N LYS A 40 49.40 -26.28 0.32
CA LYS A 40 49.98 -27.56 0.75
C LYS A 40 49.12 -28.73 0.30
N SER A 41 47.80 -28.58 0.42
CA SER A 41 46.84 -29.62 0.01
C SER A 41 46.33 -29.45 -1.42
N ARG A 42 46.72 -28.37 -2.12
CA ARG A 42 46.27 -28.01 -3.49
C ARG A 42 44.74 -27.95 -3.56
N ARG A 43 44.15 -27.37 -2.53
CA ARG A 43 42.70 -27.31 -2.33
C ARG A 43 42.19 -25.89 -2.47
N VAL A 44 41.08 -25.74 -3.16
CA VAL A 44 40.32 -24.50 -3.31
C VAL A 44 38.95 -24.65 -2.65
N THR A 45 38.53 -23.65 -1.89
CA THR A 45 37.17 -23.55 -1.35
C THR A 45 36.39 -22.51 -2.13
N ILE A 46 35.38 -22.95 -2.88
CA ILE A 46 34.50 -22.12 -3.71
C ILE A 46 33.22 -21.85 -2.94
N THR A 47 32.87 -20.57 -2.77
CA THR A 47 31.69 -20.12 -2.00
C THR A 47 30.67 -19.34 -2.82
N GLU A 48 30.98 -19.04 -4.08
CA GLU A 48 30.02 -18.41 -5.02
C GLU A 48 30.38 -18.80 -6.46
N LEU A 49 29.37 -19.06 -7.29
CA LEU A 49 29.55 -19.33 -8.73
C LEU A 49 29.21 -18.08 -9.55
N PRO A 50 29.84 -17.87 -10.71
CA PRO A 50 29.42 -16.81 -11.61
C PRO A 50 27.96 -17.01 -12.04
N ILE A 51 27.24 -15.90 -12.25
CA ILE A 51 25.84 -15.92 -12.68
C ILE A 51 25.67 -16.72 -13.98
N GLY A 52 24.60 -17.53 -14.03
CA GLY A 52 24.30 -18.39 -15.17
C GLY A 52 24.93 -19.77 -15.11
N LEU A 53 25.48 -20.17 -13.95
CA LEU A 53 26.02 -21.49 -13.70
C LEU A 53 25.30 -22.17 -12.53
N TRP A 54 24.67 -23.32 -12.77
CA TRP A 54 23.96 -24.06 -11.74
C TRP A 54 24.91 -24.97 -10.96
N THR A 55 24.71 -25.06 -9.64
CA THR A 55 25.57 -25.85 -8.74
C THR A 55 25.67 -27.32 -9.14
N HIS A 56 24.57 -27.94 -9.60
CA HIS A 56 24.57 -29.33 -10.03
C HIS A 56 25.40 -29.52 -11.30
N GLU A 57 25.16 -28.69 -12.32
CA GLU A 57 25.89 -28.73 -13.59
C GLU A 57 27.38 -28.50 -13.38
N TYR A 58 27.73 -27.55 -12.52
CA TYR A 58 29.13 -27.26 -12.20
C TYR A 58 29.82 -28.44 -11.50
N LYS A 59 29.14 -29.13 -10.57
CA LYS A 59 29.69 -30.33 -9.93
C LYS A 59 29.93 -31.44 -10.93
N SER A 60 28.95 -31.73 -11.80
CA SER A 60 29.11 -32.73 -12.85
C SER A 60 30.30 -32.39 -13.75
N TRP A 61 30.43 -31.11 -14.14
CA TRP A 61 31.58 -30.65 -14.92
C TRP A 61 32.91 -30.85 -14.19
N LEU A 62 32.98 -30.57 -12.88
CA LEU A 62 34.19 -30.80 -12.07
C LEU A 62 34.55 -32.31 -12.00
N ASP A 63 33.55 -33.18 -11.82
CA ASP A 63 33.76 -34.64 -11.72
C ASP A 63 34.27 -35.25 -13.04
N GLU A 64 33.99 -34.62 -14.18
CA GLU A 64 34.49 -35.01 -15.50
C GLU A 64 35.96 -34.62 -15.75
N GLN A 65 36.53 -33.71 -14.94
CA GLN A 65 37.90 -33.23 -15.14
C GLN A 65 38.95 -34.20 -14.57
N GLN A 66 39.80 -34.74 -15.43
CA GLN A 66 40.87 -35.67 -15.02
C GLN A 66 41.92 -35.06 -14.07
N TRP A 67 42.05 -33.74 -14.06
CA TRP A 67 42.96 -32.99 -13.20
C TRP A 67 42.36 -32.65 -11.83
N ILE A 68 41.11 -33.04 -11.57
CA ILE A 68 40.46 -32.91 -10.26
C ILE A 68 40.61 -34.23 -9.51
N GLN A 69 41.23 -34.17 -8.33
CA GLN A 69 41.48 -35.35 -7.50
C GLN A 69 40.28 -35.69 -6.61
N SER A 70 39.58 -34.67 -6.12
CA SER A 70 38.34 -34.86 -5.35
C SER A 70 37.53 -33.57 -5.28
N VAL A 71 36.21 -33.73 -5.26
CA VAL A 71 35.24 -32.67 -4.98
C VAL A 71 34.47 -33.06 -3.71
N LYS A 72 34.41 -32.16 -2.74
CA LYS A 72 33.58 -32.32 -1.54
C LYS A 72 32.56 -31.21 -1.49
N ASP A 73 31.29 -31.60 -1.50
CA ASP A 73 30.18 -30.69 -1.30
C ASP A 73 29.90 -30.53 0.19
N LEU A 74 30.16 -29.34 0.71
CA LEU A 74 29.87 -28.94 2.09
C LEU A 74 28.75 -27.90 2.13
N SER A 75 28.01 -27.74 1.02
CA SER A 75 26.87 -26.82 0.96
C SER A 75 25.83 -27.28 1.98
N GLU A 76 25.61 -26.46 3.01
CA GLU A 76 24.58 -26.73 4.01
C GLU A 76 23.17 -26.58 3.39
N SER A 77 22.13 -27.04 4.10
CA SER A 77 20.72 -26.84 3.71
C SER A 77 20.28 -25.36 3.67
N SER A 78 21.20 -24.42 3.92
CA SER A 78 21.01 -22.97 3.80
C SER A 78 20.99 -22.47 2.35
N GLY A 79 21.31 -23.32 1.37
CA GLY A 79 21.25 -22.99 -0.06
C GLY A 79 22.44 -22.17 -0.56
N LYS A 80 23.41 -21.85 0.30
CA LYS A 80 24.69 -21.25 -0.10
C LYS A 80 25.65 -22.35 -0.58
N ILE A 81 26.33 -22.10 -1.69
CA ILE A 81 27.31 -23.03 -2.23
C ILE A 81 28.57 -23.04 -1.36
N HIS A 82 29.10 -24.23 -1.09
CA HIS A 82 30.40 -24.40 -0.46
C HIS A 82 31.07 -25.69 -0.97
N LEU A 83 31.94 -25.56 -1.96
CA LEU A 83 32.66 -26.69 -2.56
C LEU A 83 34.14 -26.66 -2.19
N GLU A 84 34.66 -27.80 -1.75
CA GLU A 84 36.10 -28.01 -1.62
C GLU A 84 36.60 -28.87 -2.78
N VAL A 85 37.45 -28.30 -3.63
CA VAL A 85 38.01 -28.96 -4.81
C VAL A 85 39.51 -29.14 -4.61
N THR A 86 40.01 -30.37 -4.76
CA THR A 86 41.44 -30.67 -4.71
C THR A 86 41.97 -30.95 -6.11
N LEU A 87 43.00 -30.21 -6.53
CA LEU A 87 43.57 -30.30 -7.87
C LEU A 87 44.82 -31.20 -7.90
N SER A 88 45.13 -31.74 -9.08
CA SER A 88 46.39 -32.43 -9.35
C SER A 88 47.59 -31.47 -9.33
N ASN A 89 48.81 -32.00 -9.25
CA ASN A 89 50.03 -31.19 -9.16
C ASN A 89 50.26 -30.33 -10.40
N ASP A 90 49.99 -30.90 -11.57
CA ASP A 90 50.13 -30.28 -12.89
C ASP A 90 49.07 -29.20 -13.17
N ALA A 91 47.89 -29.30 -12.54
CA ALA A 91 46.84 -28.30 -12.67
C ALA A 91 46.90 -27.19 -11.60
N TRP A 92 47.75 -27.34 -10.58
CA TRP A 92 47.88 -26.37 -9.51
C TRP A 92 48.91 -25.28 -9.82
N LEU A 93 48.48 -24.03 -9.72
CA LEU A 93 49.35 -22.86 -9.62
C LEU A 93 48.86 -22.00 -8.46
N ALA A 94 49.77 -21.53 -7.60
CA ALA A 94 49.44 -20.67 -6.46
C ALA A 94 49.17 -19.22 -6.91
N ASP A 95 48.27 -19.06 -7.88
CA ASP A 95 47.82 -17.79 -8.44
C ASP A 95 46.30 -17.82 -8.56
N GLU A 96 45.63 -16.87 -7.88
CA GLU A 96 44.16 -16.83 -7.82
C GLU A 96 43.55 -16.57 -9.19
N GLY A 97 44.15 -15.68 -10.00
CA GLY A 97 43.65 -15.37 -11.35
C GLY A 97 43.68 -16.58 -12.28
N TYR A 98 44.75 -17.36 -12.22
CA TYR A 98 44.87 -18.64 -12.93
C TYR A 98 43.82 -19.63 -12.45
N LEU A 99 43.67 -19.84 -11.13
CA LEU A 99 42.70 -20.79 -10.58
C LEU A 99 41.25 -20.40 -10.91
N MET A 100 40.91 -19.12 -10.80
CA MET A 100 39.59 -18.60 -11.19
C MET A 100 39.27 -18.90 -12.66
N LYS A 101 40.24 -18.75 -13.56
CA LYS A 101 40.08 -19.09 -14.98
C LYS A 101 40.01 -20.61 -15.20
N LYS A 102 40.90 -21.36 -14.55
CA LYS A 102 41.01 -22.83 -14.71
C LYS A 102 39.76 -23.55 -14.22
N LEU A 103 39.14 -23.04 -13.16
CA LEU A 103 37.89 -23.55 -12.58
C LEU A 103 36.64 -22.93 -13.23
N GLU A 104 36.77 -22.17 -14.33
CA GLU A 104 35.65 -21.52 -15.02
C GLU A 104 34.77 -20.62 -14.12
N LEU A 105 35.38 -20.01 -13.10
CA LEU A 105 34.71 -19.11 -12.14
C LEU A 105 34.60 -17.66 -12.64
N ILE A 106 34.98 -17.39 -13.89
CA ILE A 106 34.84 -16.08 -14.54
C ILE A 106 34.05 -16.28 -15.83
N ARG A 107 32.92 -15.57 -15.97
CA ARG A 107 32.11 -15.56 -17.19
C ARG A 107 31.97 -14.15 -17.74
N THR A 108 31.84 -14.06 -19.07
CA THR A 108 31.56 -12.81 -19.75
C THR A 108 30.05 -12.62 -19.87
N PHE A 109 29.58 -11.41 -19.62
CA PHE A 109 28.20 -10.99 -19.78
C PHE A 109 28.15 -9.76 -20.68
N SER A 110 27.33 -9.79 -21.74
CA SER A 110 27.28 -8.73 -22.76
C SER A 110 25.89 -8.10 -22.82
N LEU A 111 25.86 -6.77 -22.89
CA LEU A 111 24.68 -5.94 -23.11
C LEU A 111 24.50 -5.52 -24.58
N SER A 112 25.26 -6.10 -25.50
CA SER A 112 25.26 -5.69 -26.92
C SER A 112 23.93 -5.89 -27.68
N ASP A 113 23.00 -6.69 -27.15
CA ASP A 113 21.77 -7.10 -27.84
C ASP A 113 20.50 -6.78 -27.03
N MET A 114 20.37 -5.55 -26.51
CA MET A 114 19.20 -5.12 -25.74
C MET A 114 18.06 -4.64 -26.66
N HIS A 115 17.22 -5.57 -27.13
CA HIS A 115 16.00 -5.24 -27.87
C HIS A 115 14.78 -5.24 -26.95
N ALA A 116 13.98 -4.17 -26.99
CA ALA A 116 12.69 -4.13 -26.31
C ALA A 116 11.68 -3.25 -27.05
N SER A 117 10.39 -3.49 -26.78
CA SER A 117 9.33 -2.63 -27.29
C SER A 117 9.34 -1.28 -26.56
N ASN A 118 9.47 -0.21 -27.32
CA ASN A 118 9.39 1.15 -26.78
C ASN A 118 7.92 1.53 -26.44
N PRO A 119 7.69 2.68 -25.80
CA PRO A 119 6.33 3.13 -25.45
C PRO A 119 5.37 3.32 -26.64
N CYS A 120 5.90 3.44 -27.88
CA CYS A 120 5.09 3.51 -29.10
C CYS A 120 4.70 2.12 -29.65
N GLY A 121 5.20 1.04 -29.04
CA GLY A 121 4.96 -0.34 -29.47
C GLY A 121 5.95 -0.86 -30.51
N ASN A 122 7.00 -0.11 -30.84
CA ASN A 122 8.01 -0.51 -31.82
C ASN A 122 9.15 -1.25 -31.12
N VAL A 123 9.67 -2.32 -31.73
CA VAL A 123 10.88 -3.00 -31.25
C VAL A 123 12.10 -2.17 -31.62
N VAL A 124 12.86 -1.75 -30.61
CA VAL A 124 14.05 -0.90 -30.77
C VAL A 124 15.23 -1.58 -30.08
N LYS A 125 16.42 -1.45 -30.67
CA LYS A 125 17.70 -1.79 -30.04
C LYS A 125 18.14 -0.61 -29.18
N TYR A 126 18.38 -0.86 -27.90
CA TYR A 126 18.94 0.11 -26.95
C TYR A 126 20.44 -0.11 -26.83
N GLU A 127 21.22 0.97 -26.94
CA GLU A 127 22.69 0.86 -26.86
C GLU A 127 23.17 0.82 -25.41
N ASN A 128 22.39 1.38 -24.47
CA ASN A 128 22.70 1.36 -23.05
C ASN A 128 21.43 1.28 -22.18
N PRO A 129 21.54 0.78 -20.93
CA PRO A 129 20.38 0.68 -20.03
C PRO A 129 19.73 2.03 -19.66
N LEU A 130 20.46 3.14 -19.77
CA LEU A 130 19.93 4.47 -19.43
C LEU A 130 18.91 4.95 -20.45
N GLU A 131 19.04 4.58 -21.73
CA GLU A 131 18.03 4.87 -22.76
C GLU A 131 16.69 4.22 -22.42
N ILE A 132 16.70 2.97 -21.95
CA ILE A 132 15.50 2.27 -21.47
C ILE A 132 14.86 3.04 -20.31
N ILE A 133 15.67 3.51 -19.36
CA ILE A 133 15.20 4.29 -18.20
C ILE A 133 14.62 5.65 -18.64
N MET A 134 15.22 6.31 -19.63
CA MET A 134 14.74 7.58 -20.16
C MET A 134 13.37 7.44 -20.85
N ASP A 135 13.21 6.41 -21.68
CA ASP A 135 11.93 6.09 -22.33
C ASP A 135 10.86 5.76 -21.28
N PHE A 136 11.21 4.91 -20.30
CA PHE A 136 10.33 4.58 -19.20
C PHE A 136 9.93 5.82 -18.39
N ALA A 137 10.89 6.67 -18.01
CA ALA A 137 10.63 7.84 -17.17
C ALA A 137 9.72 8.86 -17.87
N SER A 138 9.96 9.10 -19.16
CA SER A 138 9.15 10.00 -19.98
C SER A 138 7.71 9.48 -20.11
N PHE A 139 7.57 8.19 -20.44
CA PHE A 139 6.27 7.52 -20.50
C PHE A 139 5.55 7.55 -19.15
N ARG A 140 6.25 7.21 -18.07
CA ARG A 140 5.70 7.11 -16.72
C ARG A 140 5.20 8.47 -16.23
N LEU A 141 5.98 9.54 -16.45
CA LEU A 141 5.60 10.90 -16.07
C LEU A 141 4.31 11.34 -16.79
N ALA A 142 4.19 11.05 -18.09
CA ALA A 142 2.97 11.34 -18.85
C ALA A 142 1.74 10.62 -18.25
N TYR A 143 1.91 9.39 -17.77
CA TYR A 143 0.84 8.65 -17.08
C TYR A 143 0.54 9.18 -15.68
N TYR A 144 1.50 9.77 -14.96
CA TYR A 144 1.20 10.46 -13.70
C TYR A 144 0.35 11.72 -13.91
N ILE A 145 0.57 12.44 -15.02
CA ILE A 145 -0.28 13.58 -15.41
C ILE A 145 -1.72 13.09 -15.68
N LYS A 146 -1.87 12.00 -16.46
CA LYS A 146 -3.19 11.38 -16.70
C LYS A 146 -3.84 10.92 -15.40
N ARG A 147 -3.11 10.21 -14.55
CA ARG A 147 -3.59 9.75 -13.23
C ARG A 147 -4.08 10.91 -12.37
N LYS A 148 -3.35 12.03 -12.33
CA LYS A 148 -3.78 13.23 -11.60
C LYS A 148 -5.12 13.74 -12.15
N ALA A 149 -5.27 13.83 -13.47
CA ALA A 149 -6.52 14.27 -14.10
C ALA A 149 -7.70 13.35 -13.73
N ASP A 150 -7.50 12.04 -13.78
CA ASP A 150 -8.53 11.05 -13.40
C ASP A 150 -8.91 11.16 -11.92
N LEU A 151 -7.92 11.31 -11.04
CA LEU A 151 -8.16 11.51 -9.60
C LEU A 151 -8.94 12.80 -9.32
N LEU A 152 -8.62 13.89 -10.02
CA LEU A 152 -9.37 15.15 -9.92
C LEU A 152 -10.82 14.96 -10.41
N ALA A 153 -11.02 14.27 -11.54
CA ALA A 153 -12.34 14.00 -12.08
C ALA A 153 -13.19 13.13 -11.13
N ASP A 154 -12.59 12.08 -10.54
CA ASP A 154 -13.23 11.22 -9.55
C ASP A 154 -13.63 11.98 -8.28
N ILE A 155 -12.73 12.81 -7.73
CA ILE A 155 -13.05 13.63 -6.55
C ILE A 155 -14.17 14.62 -6.86
N ASN A 156 -14.13 15.28 -8.02
CA ASN A 156 -15.20 16.21 -8.44
C ASN A 156 -16.54 15.50 -8.61
N SER A 157 -16.57 14.32 -9.24
CA SER A 157 -17.78 13.49 -9.39
C SER A 157 -18.36 13.11 -8.03
N LYS A 158 -17.51 12.65 -7.10
CA LYS A 158 -17.89 12.34 -5.72
C LYS A 158 -18.43 13.56 -4.98
N LEU A 159 -17.84 14.73 -5.20
CA LEU A 159 -18.31 15.99 -4.61
C LEU A 159 -19.69 16.37 -5.15
N MET A 160 -19.90 16.27 -6.46
CA MET A 160 -21.20 16.53 -7.10
C MET A 160 -22.30 15.60 -6.57
N SER A 161 -22.03 14.29 -6.50
CA SER A 161 -22.96 13.32 -5.91
C SER A 161 -23.26 13.66 -4.45
N ASN A 162 -22.24 13.97 -3.66
CA ASN A 162 -22.40 14.29 -2.24
C ASN A 162 -23.23 15.57 -2.03
N MET A 163 -23.04 16.59 -2.88
CA MET A 163 -23.85 17.81 -2.85
C MET A 163 -25.31 17.53 -3.20
N SER A 164 -25.58 16.70 -4.21
CA SER A 164 -26.93 16.25 -4.55
C SER A 164 -27.61 15.53 -3.38
N ASP A 165 -26.89 14.65 -2.67
CA ASP A 165 -27.41 13.98 -1.49
C ASP A 165 -27.75 14.97 -0.36
N ILE A 166 -26.88 15.96 -0.10
CA ILE A 166 -27.15 17.03 0.88
C ILE A 166 -28.46 17.75 0.52
N GLU A 167 -28.64 18.12 -0.75
CA GLU A 167 -29.85 18.79 -1.24
C GLU A 167 -31.11 17.94 -1.02
N ASN A 168 -31.02 16.64 -1.29
CA ASN A 168 -32.13 15.71 -1.07
C ASN A 168 -32.55 15.67 0.40
N PHE A 169 -31.60 15.56 1.33
CA PHE A 169 -31.89 15.54 2.77
C PHE A 169 -32.35 16.90 3.32
N ILE A 170 -31.84 18.02 2.80
CA ILE A 170 -32.39 19.36 3.11
C ILE A 170 -33.85 19.44 2.65
N GLY A 171 -34.17 18.93 1.46
CA GLY A 171 -35.54 18.83 0.96
C GLY A 171 -36.45 18.01 1.87
N ILE A 172 -35.98 16.85 2.37
CA ILE A 172 -36.72 16.02 3.34
C ILE A 172 -37.00 16.81 4.64
N THR A 173 -35.98 17.48 5.16
CA THR A 173 -36.07 18.30 6.38
C THR A 173 -37.09 19.43 6.21
N SER A 174 -37.04 20.16 5.09
CA SER A 174 -37.95 21.28 4.79
C SER A 174 -39.41 20.83 4.61
N ARG A 175 -39.65 19.71 3.92
CA ARG A 175 -41.01 19.16 3.77
C ARG A 175 -41.57 18.70 5.11
N SER A 176 -40.75 18.00 5.90
CA SER A 176 -41.16 17.47 7.20
C SER A 176 -41.38 18.58 8.23
N SER A 177 -40.57 19.65 8.22
CA SER A 177 -40.74 20.80 9.12
C SER A 177 -42.03 21.58 8.84
N LYS A 178 -42.40 21.75 7.55
CA LYS A 178 -43.71 22.30 7.16
C LYS A 178 -44.86 21.42 7.66
N GLY A 179 -44.73 20.11 7.55
CA GLY A 179 -45.70 19.15 8.07
C GLY A 179 -45.86 19.25 9.58
N ILE A 180 -44.75 19.33 10.33
CA ILE A 180 -44.76 19.52 11.78
C ILE A 180 -45.51 20.81 12.13
N LYS A 181 -45.16 21.95 11.52
CA LYS A 181 -45.82 23.24 11.79
C LYS A 181 -47.33 23.19 11.52
N HIS A 182 -47.74 22.58 10.41
CA HIS A 182 -49.14 22.41 10.06
C HIS A 182 -49.92 21.58 11.10
N TRP A 183 -49.42 20.40 11.45
CA TRP A 183 -50.10 19.51 12.40
C TRP A 183 -50.06 20.05 13.84
N MET A 184 -49.01 20.77 14.22
CA MET A 184 -48.93 21.45 15.51
C MET A 184 -49.98 22.55 15.65
N SER A 185 -50.31 23.27 14.57
CA SER A 185 -51.35 24.31 14.58
C SER A 185 -52.78 23.76 14.72
N LYS A 186 -52.97 22.46 14.50
CA LYS A 186 -54.28 21.78 14.63
C LYS A 186 -54.57 21.24 16.03
N LEU A 187 -53.57 21.26 16.92
CA LEU A 187 -53.73 20.74 18.27
C LEU A 187 -54.63 21.66 19.10
N LYS A 188 -55.50 21.07 19.92
CA LYS A 188 -56.28 21.82 20.91
C LYS A 188 -55.37 22.62 21.84
N GLU A 189 -55.74 23.87 22.10
CA GLU A 189 -54.99 24.74 22.99
C GLU A 189 -55.03 24.25 24.44
N SER A 190 -53.84 23.99 24.98
CA SER A 190 -53.59 23.65 26.37
C SER A 190 -52.24 24.25 26.79
N PRO A 191 -51.97 24.40 28.09
CA PRO A 191 -50.68 24.90 28.57
C PRO A 191 -49.48 24.05 28.08
N GLU A 192 -49.72 22.78 27.79
CA GLU A 192 -48.71 21.81 27.34
C GLU A 192 -48.51 21.86 25.81
N THR A 193 -49.59 21.99 25.04
CA THR A 193 -49.52 22.14 23.57
C THR A 193 -48.97 23.51 23.17
N ALA A 194 -49.25 24.57 23.95
CA ALA A 194 -48.66 25.89 23.73
C ALA A 194 -47.12 25.89 23.90
N LYS A 195 -46.59 25.18 24.91
CA LYS A 195 -45.14 25.02 25.12
C LYS A 195 -44.48 24.25 23.97
N LEU A 196 -45.16 23.24 23.44
CA LEU A 196 -44.71 22.48 22.28
C LEU A 196 -44.72 23.34 21.00
N SER A 197 -45.77 24.15 20.80
CA SER A 197 -45.92 25.03 19.64
C SER A 197 -44.77 26.04 19.54
N ASN A 198 -44.46 26.72 20.65
CA ASN A 198 -43.36 27.69 20.70
C ASN A 198 -41.99 27.05 20.34
N LEU A 199 -41.74 25.83 20.81
CA LEU A 199 -40.52 25.09 20.47
C LEU A 199 -40.51 24.65 19.00
N SER A 200 -41.66 24.25 18.46
CA SER A 200 -41.82 23.88 17.06
C SER A 200 -41.56 25.07 16.14
N ASP A 201 -42.05 26.27 16.46
CA ASP A 201 -41.78 27.48 15.67
C ASP A 201 -40.31 27.88 15.71
N LEU A 202 -39.68 27.86 16.88
CA LEU A 202 -38.24 28.11 17.01
C LEU A 202 -37.41 27.11 16.19
N LEU A 203 -37.80 25.83 16.21
CA LEU A 203 -37.15 24.80 15.40
C LEU A 203 -37.38 25.04 13.91
N TYR A 204 -38.59 25.42 13.50
CA TYR A 204 -38.92 25.71 12.10
C TYR A 204 -38.02 26.81 11.53
N ASP A 205 -37.81 27.90 12.27
CA ASP A 205 -36.95 29.00 11.86
C ASP A 205 -35.49 28.55 11.72
N LYS A 206 -34.99 27.73 12.66
CA LYS A 206 -33.64 27.14 12.58
C LYS A 206 -33.50 26.21 11.37
N LEU A 207 -34.49 25.38 11.08
CA LEU A 207 -34.47 24.44 9.95
C LEU A 207 -34.59 25.17 8.59
N LYS A 208 -35.27 26.31 8.55
CA LYS A 208 -35.37 27.16 7.35
C LYS A 208 -34.02 27.77 6.97
N MET A 209 -33.13 27.97 7.93
CA MET A 209 -31.77 28.50 7.71
C MET A 209 -30.76 27.45 7.25
N ILE A 210 -31.10 26.14 7.31
CA ILE A 210 -30.21 25.09 6.81
C ILE A 210 -30.09 25.24 5.29
N ASN A 211 -28.87 25.49 4.82
CA ASN A 211 -28.56 25.60 3.40
C ASN A 211 -27.39 24.66 3.03
N LYS A 212 -26.99 24.69 1.76
CA LYS A 212 -25.93 23.81 1.23
C LYS A 212 -24.55 24.10 1.83
N ASP A 213 -24.32 25.31 2.33
CA ASP A 213 -23.01 25.78 2.77
C ASP A 213 -22.83 25.69 4.29
N ASP A 214 -23.92 25.77 5.04
CA ASP A 214 -23.90 25.88 6.48
C ASP A 214 -23.89 24.51 7.17
N PHE A 215 -23.05 24.38 8.19
CA PHE A 215 -22.96 23.15 8.96
C PHE A 215 -24.15 23.09 9.93
N VAL A 216 -24.93 22.01 9.90
CA VAL A 216 -26.03 21.85 10.85
C VAL A 216 -25.45 21.83 12.28
N LYS A 217 -25.80 22.85 13.06
CA LYS A 217 -25.30 23.02 14.42
C LYS A 217 -25.86 21.89 15.30
N ARG A 218 -25.03 21.37 16.22
CA ARG A 218 -25.46 20.39 17.25
C ARG A 218 -26.67 20.88 18.04
N ALA A 219 -26.78 22.20 18.25
CA ALA A 219 -27.93 22.80 18.89
C ALA A 219 -29.25 22.46 18.18
N THR A 220 -29.29 22.52 16.85
CA THR A 220 -30.48 22.19 16.06
C THR A 220 -30.87 20.72 16.17
N GLU A 221 -29.89 19.80 16.21
CA GLU A 221 -30.13 18.37 16.43
C GLU A 221 -30.71 18.14 17.84
N ASN A 222 -30.15 18.80 18.86
CA ASN A 222 -30.66 18.74 20.23
C ASN A 222 -32.08 19.31 20.35
N ASP A 223 -32.39 20.38 19.61
CA ASP A 223 -33.74 20.97 19.59
C ASP A 223 -34.76 19.98 19.02
N VAL A 224 -34.42 19.26 17.94
CA VAL A 224 -35.27 18.21 17.35
C VAL A 224 -35.50 17.06 18.33
N VAL A 225 -34.44 16.58 18.99
CA VAL A 225 -34.53 15.51 19.99
C VAL A 225 -35.38 15.95 21.18
N THR A 226 -35.20 17.19 21.65
CA THR A 226 -35.97 17.76 22.76
C THR A 226 -37.45 17.86 22.41
N LEU A 227 -37.77 18.36 21.23
CA LEU A 227 -39.15 18.48 20.76
C LEU A 227 -39.79 17.10 20.58
N LEU A 228 -39.06 16.15 19.99
CA LEU A 228 -39.51 14.77 19.85
C LEU A 228 -39.80 14.12 21.21
N GLY A 229 -38.91 14.28 22.19
CA GLY A 229 -39.10 13.76 23.55
C GLY A 229 -40.37 14.30 24.19
N ARG A 230 -40.58 15.62 24.14
CA ARG A 230 -41.79 16.26 24.69
C ARG A 230 -43.07 15.83 23.96
N ALA A 231 -43.03 15.68 22.63
CA ALA A 231 -44.18 15.22 21.85
C ALA A 231 -44.53 13.75 22.17
N VAL A 232 -43.52 12.90 22.36
CA VAL A 232 -43.72 11.50 22.77
C VAL A 232 -44.30 11.41 24.17
N THR A 233 -43.80 12.20 25.13
CA THR A 233 -44.34 12.24 26.49
C THR A 233 -45.82 12.65 26.47
N LEU A 234 -46.18 13.70 25.73
CA LEU A 234 -47.57 14.15 25.64
C LEU A 234 -48.48 13.11 24.97
N ARG A 235 -47.97 12.40 23.94
CA ARG A 235 -48.68 11.29 23.31
C ARG A 235 -48.95 10.13 24.28
N GLN A 236 -48.05 9.88 25.24
CA GLN A 236 -48.15 8.78 26.20
C GLN A 236 -48.98 9.13 27.44
N SER A 237 -49.44 10.39 27.59
CA SER A 237 -50.25 10.83 28.73
C SER A 237 -51.59 10.07 28.82
N PRO A 238 -52.01 9.62 30.02
CA PRO A 238 -53.23 8.86 30.23
C PRO A 238 -54.49 9.68 29.91
N ARG A 239 -55.49 9.03 29.29
CA ARG A 239 -56.80 9.63 28.97
C ARG A 239 -57.67 9.74 30.23
N ILE A 240 -57.48 10.78 31.06
CA ILE A 240 -58.21 10.95 32.33
C ILE A 240 -59.49 11.76 32.10
N ARG A 241 -60.68 11.13 32.12
CA ARG A 241 -61.97 11.85 31.95
C ARG A 241 -62.10 13.01 32.94
N GLY A 242 -62.32 14.23 32.43
CA GLY A 242 -62.68 15.40 33.23
C GLY A 242 -61.61 16.50 33.39
N GLN A 243 -60.37 16.29 32.94
CA GLN A 243 -59.33 17.33 32.89
C GLN A 243 -58.68 17.35 31.50
N ASN A 244 -58.87 18.44 30.74
CA ASN A 244 -58.09 18.81 29.54
C ASN A 244 -57.65 17.68 28.59
N ASN A 245 -58.52 16.73 28.26
CA ASN A 245 -58.15 15.63 27.37
C ASN A 245 -58.03 16.10 25.91
N LEU A 246 -56.88 15.79 25.32
CA LEU A 246 -56.66 15.77 23.88
C LEU A 246 -57.70 14.86 23.20
N SER A 247 -58.23 15.31 22.06
CA SER A 247 -59.10 14.53 21.18
C SER A 247 -58.36 13.33 20.58
N GLU A 248 -59.09 12.32 20.09
CA GLU A 248 -58.51 11.25 19.29
C GLU A 248 -57.75 11.80 18.06
N ASP A 249 -58.27 12.86 17.44
CA ASP A 249 -57.61 13.60 16.36
C ASP A 249 -56.31 14.27 16.80
N ASP A 250 -56.24 14.78 18.04
CA ASP A 250 -55.02 15.39 18.59
C ASP A 250 -53.93 14.33 18.81
N TYR A 251 -54.30 13.12 19.27
CA TYR A 251 -53.36 12.01 19.39
C TYR A 251 -52.81 11.57 18.02
N LEU A 252 -53.66 11.54 16.98
CA LEU A 252 -53.22 11.23 15.61
C LEU A 252 -52.31 12.33 15.04
N ALA A 253 -52.61 13.60 15.32
CA ALA A 253 -51.75 14.73 14.96
C ALA A 253 -50.38 14.62 15.66
N LEU A 254 -50.35 14.30 16.96
CA LEU A 254 -49.12 14.08 17.73
C LEU A 254 -48.30 12.90 17.20
N GLU A 255 -48.94 11.80 16.80
CA GLU A 255 -48.25 10.68 16.16
C GLU A 255 -47.61 11.10 14.82
N THR A 256 -48.35 11.85 14.01
CA THR A 256 -47.85 12.38 12.73
C THR A 256 -46.66 13.32 12.94
N VAL A 257 -46.73 14.21 13.94
CA VAL A 257 -45.64 15.09 14.35
C VAL A 257 -44.43 14.30 14.83
N CYS A 258 -44.62 13.29 15.69
CA CYS A 258 -43.52 12.43 16.17
C CYS A 258 -42.81 11.71 15.01
N ASN A 259 -43.57 11.16 14.06
CA ASN A 259 -43.02 10.49 12.89
C ASN A 259 -42.25 11.46 11.97
N ALA A 260 -42.77 12.68 11.78
CA ALA A 260 -42.07 13.73 11.04
C ALA A 260 -40.78 14.19 11.75
N LEU A 261 -40.80 14.34 13.08
CA LEU A 261 -39.63 14.70 13.88
C LEU A 261 -38.55 13.61 13.83
N LYS A 262 -38.91 12.33 13.85
CA LYS A 262 -37.98 11.22 13.63
C LYS A 262 -37.30 11.30 12.26
N LYS A 263 -38.07 11.61 11.20
CA LYS A 263 -37.53 11.82 9.84
C LYS A 263 -36.58 13.01 9.78
N VAL A 264 -36.94 14.14 10.40
CA VAL A 264 -36.08 15.33 10.50
C VAL A 264 -34.79 15.00 11.24
N SER A 265 -34.88 14.30 12.37
CA SER A 265 -33.71 13.88 13.16
C SER A 265 -32.74 13.04 12.32
N ALA A 266 -33.23 11.98 11.68
CA ALA A 266 -32.42 11.13 10.81
C ALA A 266 -31.82 11.90 9.62
N ALA A 267 -32.59 12.80 9.00
CA ALA A 267 -32.12 13.64 7.90
C ALA A 267 -30.99 14.59 8.36
N ILE A 268 -31.11 15.20 9.52
CA ILE A 268 -30.08 16.09 10.10
C ILE A 268 -28.79 15.32 10.37
N SER A 269 -28.87 14.14 11.00
CA SER A 269 -27.69 13.32 11.26
C SER A 269 -27.00 12.94 9.93
N LYS A 270 -27.77 12.65 8.88
CA LYS A 270 -27.20 12.35 7.55
C LYS A 270 -26.60 13.56 6.85
N ILE A 271 -27.26 14.73 6.90
CA ILE A 271 -26.69 15.99 6.38
C ILE A 271 -25.34 16.28 7.03
N ARG A 272 -25.22 16.07 8.34
CA ARG A 272 -23.98 16.29 9.08
C ARG A 272 -22.85 15.37 8.60
N GLU A 273 -23.12 14.09 8.43
CA GLU A 273 -22.17 13.11 7.88
C GLU A 273 -21.76 13.47 6.44
N LEU A 274 -22.71 13.93 5.61
CA LEU A 274 -22.41 14.35 4.25
C LEU A 274 -21.57 15.64 4.23
N CYS A 275 -21.86 16.60 5.11
CA CYS A 275 -21.07 17.82 5.24
C CYS A 275 -19.62 17.56 5.68
N THR A 276 -19.38 16.60 6.59
CA THR A 276 -18.00 16.21 6.95
C THR A 276 -17.28 15.57 5.77
N ARG A 277 -17.95 14.66 5.05
CA ARG A 277 -17.41 14.03 3.84
C ARG A 277 -17.11 15.06 2.74
N ARG A 278 -18.01 16.02 2.51
CA ARG A 278 -17.81 17.14 1.56
C ARG A 278 -16.54 17.92 1.89
N ASN A 279 -16.34 18.26 3.16
CA ASN A 279 -15.18 19.05 3.60
C ASN A 279 -13.88 18.26 3.42
N ASP A 280 -13.89 16.95 3.69
CA ASP A 280 -12.75 16.07 3.39
C ASP A 280 -12.45 16.02 1.89
N LEU A 281 -13.46 15.83 1.04
CA LEU A 281 -13.31 15.85 -0.42
C LEU A 281 -12.75 17.18 -0.92
N LYS A 282 -13.26 18.32 -0.43
CA LYS A 282 -12.74 19.67 -0.77
C LYS A 282 -11.27 19.83 -0.35
N ARG A 283 -10.90 19.34 0.83
CA ARG A 283 -9.51 19.36 1.31
C ARG A 283 -8.60 18.54 0.40
N ARG A 284 -9.00 17.30 0.08
CA ARG A 284 -8.25 16.40 -0.81
C ARG A 284 -8.12 16.97 -2.22
N LEU A 285 -9.19 17.56 -2.76
CA LEU A 285 -9.18 18.26 -4.04
C LEU A 285 -8.14 19.39 -4.02
N SER A 286 -8.17 20.23 -2.98
CA SER A 286 -7.26 21.36 -2.83
C SER A 286 -5.80 20.91 -2.67
N GLN A 287 -5.55 19.79 -2.01
CA GLN A 287 -4.21 19.19 -1.90
C GLN A 287 -3.73 18.70 -3.27
N LEU A 288 -4.54 17.86 -3.94
CA LEU A 288 -4.19 17.27 -5.24
C LEU A 288 -4.00 18.33 -6.34
N GLN A 289 -4.74 19.45 -6.29
CA GLN A 289 -4.56 20.55 -7.23
C GLN A 289 -3.18 21.21 -7.14
N LYS A 290 -2.60 21.28 -5.93
CA LYS A 290 -1.28 21.87 -5.68
C LYS A 290 -0.12 20.96 -6.09
N GLU A 291 -0.39 19.66 -6.22
CA GLU A 291 0.62 18.67 -6.61
C GLU A 291 0.77 18.65 -8.13
N ASP A 292 1.93 18.26 -8.62
CA ASP A 292 2.19 18.00 -10.05
C ASP A 292 2.43 16.50 -10.30
N GLY A 293 2.55 16.10 -11.57
CA GLY A 293 2.78 14.68 -11.91
C GLY A 293 4.09 14.14 -11.31
N LEU A 294 5.12 14.97 -11.22
CA LEU A 294 6.41 14.59 -10.67
C LEU A 294 6.35 14.38 -9.15
N SER A 295 5.75 15.29 -8.39
CA SER A 295 5.61 15.15 -6.93
C SER A 295 4.76 13.94 -6.54
N LEU A 296 3.71 13.62 -7.31
CA LEU A 296 2.96 12.38 -7.12
C LEU A 296 3.84 11.14 -7.33
N TRP A 297 4.70 11.17 -8.34
CA TRP A 297 5.62 10.07 -8.60
C TRP A 297 6.68 9.94 -7.50
N LEU A 298 7.27 11.07 -7.07
CA LEU A 298 8.26 11.07 -5.99
C LEU A 298 7.70 10.50 -4.69
N LYS A 299 6.46 10.85 -4.31
CA LYS A 299 5.81 10.26 -3.12
C LYS A 299 5.64 8.74 -3.22
N ASP A 300 5.23 8.25 -4.40
CA ASP A 300 5.12 6.81 -4.62
C ASP A 300 6.49 6.12 -4.54
N LEU A 301 7.56 6.79 -5.01
CA LEU A 301 8.94 6.29 -4.90
C LEU A 301 9.43 6.28 -3.44
N ASP A 302 9.15 7.33 -2.67
CA ASP A 302 9.49 7.38 -1.24
C ASP A 302 8.78 6.25 -0.48
N GLN A 303 7.50 6.00 -0.80
CA GLN A 303 6.74 4.90 -0.22
C GLN A 303 7.31 3.55 -0.65
N LEU A 304 7.69 3.40 -1.91
CA LEU A 304 8.31 2.19 -2.44
C LEU A 304 9.65 1.90 -1.74
N GLU A 305 10.49 2.93 -1.55
CA GLU A 305 11.77 2.81 -0.86
C GLU A 305 11.57 2.38 0.60
N LEU A 306 10.59 2.96 1.29
CA LEU A 306 10.24 2.55 2.64
C LEU A 306 9.83 1.08 2.70
N CYS A 307 8.96 0.64 1.78
CA CYS A 307 8.55 -0.76 1.71
C CYS A 307 9.73 -1.71 1.41
N PHE A 308 10.66 -1.32 0.52
CA PHE A 308 11.86 -2.11 0.25
C PHE A 308 12.75 -2.23 1.48
N LYS A 309 12.95 -1.15 2.25
CA LYS A 309 13.75 -1.20 3.49
C LYS A 309 13.18 -2.19 4.49
N VAL A 310 11.86 -2.12 4.72
CA VAL A 310 11.16 -3.05 5.62
C VAL A 310 11.30 -4.49 5.14
N GLN A 311 11.08 -4.74 3.84
CA GLN A 311 11.22 -6.09 3.28
C GLN A 311 12.65 -6.63 3.43
N CYS A 312 13.67 -5.79 3.22
CA CYS A 312 15.06 -6.18 3.43
C CYS A 312 15.36 -6.54 4.89
N GLU A 313 14.84 -5.76 5.85
CA GLU A 313 14.97 -6.05 7.28
C GLU A 313 14.30 -7.39 7.66
N GLU A 314 13.07 -7.61 7.18
CA GLU A 314 12.33 -8.86 7.39
C GLU A 314 13.04 -10.08 6.77
N GLU A 315 13.62 -9.92 5.58
CA GLU A 315 14.40 -10.98 4.91
C GLU A 315 15.65 -11.36 5.73
N VAL A 316 16.36 -10.37 6.30
CA VAL A 316 17.52 -10.59 7.17
C VAL A 316 17.13 -11.24 8.48
N GLU A 317 16.05 -10.78 9.11
CA GLU A 317 15.54 -11.34 10.36
C GLU A 317 15.10 -12.80 10.16
N CYS A 318 14.32 -13.08 9.11
CA CYS A 318 13.89 -14.44 8.75
C CYS A 318 15.08 -15.38 8.51
N GLN A 319 16.14 -14.90 7.84
CA GLN A 319 17.36 -15.69 7.64
C GLN A 319 18.10 -15.95 8.96
N SER A 320 18.18 -14.95 9.85
CA SER A 320 18.82 -15.07 11.16
C SER A 320 18.08 -16.07 12.06
N SER A 321 16.76 -15.99 12.16
CA SER A 321 15.94 -16.92 12.95
C SER A 321 16.02 -18.35 12.42
N LYS A 322 16.04 -18.54 11.09
CA LYS A 322 16.26 -19.87 10.48
C LYS A 322 17.64 -20.43 10.85
N ARG A 323 18.70 -19.61 10.82
CA ARG A 323 20.06 -20.00 11.23
C ARG A 323 20.11 -20.38 12.71
N GLU A 324 19.46 -19.61 13.59
CA GLU A 324 19.42 -19.90 15.03
C GLU A 324 18.65 -21.18 15.35
N ALA A 325 17.47 -21.37 14.75
CA ALA A 325 16.68 -22.59 14.91
C ALA A 325 17.45 -23.84 14.45
N MET A 326 18.19 -23.73 13.34
CA MET A 326 19.05 -24.80 12.86
C MET A 326 20.23 -25.05 13.81
N ALA A 327 20.91 -24.00 14.28
CA ALA A 327 22.00 -24.12 15.25
C ALA A 327 21.55 -24.76 16.58
N GLN A 328 20.33 -24.49 17.02
CA GLN A 328 19.73 -25.15 18.19
C GLN A 328 19.44 -26.63 17.92
N ARG A 329 18.91 -26.96 16.73
CA ARG A 329 18.66 -28.35 16.31
C ARG A 329 19.95 -29.17 16.23
N ILE A 330 21.01 -28.61 15.65
CA ILE A 330 22.35 -29.22 15.58
C ILE A 330 22.92 -29.42 17.00
N ARG A 331 22.81 -28.42 17.89
CA ARG A 331 23.22 -28.54 19.30
C ARG A 331 22.45 -29.65 20.03
N GLY A 332 21.15 -29.78 19.78
CA GLY A 332 20.30 -30.84 20.33
C GLY A 332 20.69 -32.25 19.82
N LEU A 333 21.03 -32.38 18.53
CA LEU A 333 21.50 -33.63 17.94
C LEU A 333 22.87 -34.04 18.49
N LYS A 334 23.81 -33.10 18.63
CA LYS A 334 25.14 -33.38 19.23
C LYS A 334 25.04 -33.82 20.70
N ARG A 335 24.11 -33.23 21.48
CA ARG A 335 23.82 -33.65 22.86
C ARG A 335 23.23 -35.06 22.94
N LYS A 336 22.38 -35.45 21.98
CA LYS A 336 21.79 -36.81 21.93
C LYS A 336 22.78 -37.88 21.44
N ALA A 337 23.77 -37.50 20.63
CA ALA A 337 24.77 -38.41 20.08
C ALA A 337 25.96 -38.70 21.03
N GLY A 338 25.94 -38.19 22.28
CA GLY A 338 26.99 -38.47 23.27
C GLY A 338 28.35 -37.82 22.97
N PHE A 339 28.45 -36.91 22.00
CA PHE A 339 29.67 -36.13 21.76
C PHE A 339 29.71 -34.93 22.71
N ASN A 340 29.98 -35.19 23.99
CA ASN A 340 30.63 -34.21 24.85
C ASN A 340 32.13 -34.52 24.84
N ARG A 341 32.92 -33.63 24.23
CA ARG A 341 34.29 -33.39 24.69
C ARG A 341 34.31 -32.03 25.35
#